data_AF-A0A8D9GXD6-F1
#
_entry.id   AF-A0A8D9GXD6-F1
#
_cell.length_a   1.000
_cell.length_b   1.000
_cell.length_c   1.000
_cell.angle_alpha   90.00
_cell.angle_beta   90.00
_cell.angle_gamma   90.00
#
_symmetry.space_group_name_H-M   'P 1'
#
loop_
_entity.id
_entity.type
_entity.pdbx_description
1 polymer ?
#
loop_
_entity_poly.entity_id
_entity_poly.type
_entity_poly.pdbx_seq_one_letter_code
_entity_poly.pdbx_strand_id
1 'polypeptide(L)'
;MRSHHHQGGRSKLTILQLLCAVAVFSVLLFTIQSSFFSDNANRKVNILRPEDIQILSEFQSSVQQCVGDRGLGLSAHIIDHCNLILKFPQGTNSTWYNAQFKIFEPLEFKYNVCEAVLLWEQVRASFFL
;
A
#
# COMPACT_ATOMS: atom_id res chain seq x y z
N MET A 1 -62.67 1.34 -27.47
CA MET A 1 -61.73 2.13 -26.63
C MET A 1 -60.79 1.17 -25.91
N ARG A 2 -59.49 1.49 -25.95
CA ARG A 2 -58.39 1.08 -25.06
C ARG A 2 -57.89 -0.39 -25.07
N SER A 3 -56.77 -0.53 -25.78
CA SER A 3 -55.75 -1.58 -25.67
C SER A 3 -55.10 -1.61 -24.28
N HIS A 4 -54.88 -2.80 -23.72
CA HIS A 4 -54.08 -3.01 -22.50
C HIS A 4 -52.92 -3.99 -22.75
N HIS A 5 -51.76 -3.40 -23.03
CA HIS A 5 -50.39 -3.81 -22.67
C HIS A 5 -50.06 -5.29 -22.41
N HIS A 6 -49.57 -5.97 -23.44
CA HIS A 6 -48.55 -7.03 -23.33
C HIS A 6 -47.15 -6.38 -23.19
N GLN A 7 -46.75 -5.94 -21.98
CA GLN A 7 -45.41 -5.36 -21.75
C GLN A 7 -44.69 -5.82 -20.47
N GLY A 8 -45.27 -6.74 -19.68
CA GLY A 8 -44.72 -7.13 -18.37
C GLY A 8 -43.62 -8.20 -18.36
N GLY A 9 -43.44 -8.97 -19.46
CA GLY A 9 -42.50 -10.10 -19.50
C GLY A 9 -41.14 -9.78 -20.13
N ARG A 10 -41.12 -8.91 -21.16
CA ARG A 10 -39.91 -8.57 -21.92
C ARG A 10 -38.98 -7.65 -21.14
N SER A 11 -39.51 -6.70 -20.38
CA SER A 11 -38.74 -5.80 -19.52
C SER A 11 -38.04 -6.52 -18.36
N LYS A 12 -38.72 -7.49 -17.72
CA LYS A 12 -38.13 -8.30 -16.64
C LYS A 12 -36.99 -9.17 -17.14
N LEU A 13 -37.11 -9.74 -18.34
CA LEU A 13 -36.05 -10.51 -18.97
C LEU A 13 -34.84 -9.63 -19.32
N THR A 14 -35.07 -8.43 -19.86
CA THR A 14 -34.01 -7.45 -20.15
C THR A 14 -33.30 -6.99 -18.88
N ILE A 15 -34.03 -6.74 -17.78
CA ILE A 15 -33.45 -6.39 -16.48
C ILE A 15 -32.58 -7.54 -15.94
N LEU A 16 -33.07 -8.78 -16.03
CA LEU A 16 -32.32 -9.96 -15.61
C LEU A 16 -31.02 -10.12 -16.43
N GLN A 17 -31.07 -9.88 -17.74
CA GLN A 17 -29.90 -9.91 -18.61
C GLN A 17 -28.88 -8.82 -18.26
N LEU A 18 -29.33 -7.60 -17.98
CA LEU A 18 -28.46 -6.50 -17.55
C LEU A 18 -27.78 -6.79 -16.20
N LEU A 19 -28.52 -7.31 -15.23
CA LEU A 19 -27.95 -7.70 -13.94
C LEU A 19 -26.90 -8.81 -14.09
N CYS A 20 -27.16 -9.78 -14.96
CA CYS A 20 -26.21 -10.86 -15.25
C CYS A 20 -24.95 -10.33 -15.95
N ALA A 21 -25.11 -9.42 -16.91
CA ALA A 21 -23.98 -8.77 -17.60
C ALA A 21 -23.12 -7.97 -16.62
N VAL A 22 -23.75 -7.19 -15.72
CA VAL A 22 -23.02 -6.42 -14.69
C VAL A 22 -22.28 -7.34 -13.73
N ALA A 23 -22.90 -8.44 -13.28
CA ALA A 23 -22.25 -9.41 -12.41
C ALA A 23 -21.03 -10.07 -13.08
N VAL A 24 -21.18 -10.53 -14.33
CA VAL A 24 -20.08 -11.14 -15.10
C VAL A 24 -18.96 -10.14 -15.33
N PHE A 25 -19.28 -8.91 -15.70
CA PHE A 25 -18.28 -7.85 -15.90
C PHE A 25 -17.56 -7.51 -14.60
N SER A 26 -18.27 -7.46 -13.48
CA SER A 26 -17.68 -7.19 -12.16
C SER A 26 -16.73 -8.32 -11.73
N VAL A 27 -17.10 -9.58 -11.97
CA VAL A 27 -16.24 -10.74 -11.69
C VAL A 27 -15.01 -10.72 -12.60
N LEU A 28 -15.17 -10.43 -13.90
CA LEU A 28 -14.05 -10.32 -14.84
C LEU A 28 -13.07 -9.21 -14.45
N LEU A 29 -13.57 -8.03 -14.07
CA LEU A 29 -12.70 -6.94 -13.61
C LEU A 29 -11.97 -7.33 -12.31
N PHE A 30 -12.66 -7.99 -11.37
CA PHE A 30 -12.05 -8.42 -10.12
C PHE A 30 -10.99 -9.51 -10.32
N THR A 31 -11.21 -10.46 -11.24
CA THR A 31 -10.22 -11.50 -11.56
C THR A 31 -9.00 -10.92 -12.28
N ILE A 32 -9.17 -9.96 -13.19
CA ILE A 32 -8.05 -9.29 -13.86
C ILE A 32 -7.24 -8.47 -12.84
N GLN A 33 -7.91 -7.66 -12.01
CA GLN A 33 -7.22 -6.86 -10.99
C GLN A 33 -6.50 -7.74 -9.97
N SER A 34 -7.13 -8.81 -9.48
CA SER A 34 -6.50 -9.73 -8.53
C SER A 34 -5.35 -10.53 -9.13
N SER A 35 -5.42 -10.91 -10.41
CA SER A 35 -4.31 -11.62 -11.07
C SER A 35 -3.09 -10.71 -11.24
N PHE A 36 -3.29 -9.44 -11.63
CA PHE A 36 -2.19 -8.48 -11.76
C PHE A 36 -1.57 -8.09 -10.41
N PHE A 37 -2.37 -7.97 -9.34
CA PHE A 37 -1.85 -7.63 -8.01
C PHE A 37 -1.28 -8.83 -7.24
N SER A 38 -1.91 -10.00 -7.33
CA SER A 38 -1.51 -11.18 -6.53
C SER A 38 -0.27 -11.89 -7.09
N ASP A 39 -0.08 -11.90 -8.41
CA ASP A 39 1.11 -12.47 -9.05
C ASP A 39 2.35 -11.59 -8.84
N ASN A 40 2.17 -10.25 -8.77
CA ASN A 40 3.27 -9.32 -8.49
C ASN A 40 3.66 -9.30 -6.99
N ALA A 41 2.72 -9.55 -6.07
CA ALA A 41 3.01 -9.59 -4.63
C ALA A 41 3.73 -10.89 -4.20
N ASN A 42 3.31 -12.06 -4.70
CA ASN A 42 3.92 -13.34 -4.32
C ASN A 42 5.24 -13.65 -5.02
N ARG A 43 5.45 -13.12 -6.23
CA ARG A 43 6.69 -13.33 -7.00
C ARG A 43 7.83 -12.38 -6.58
N LYS A 44 7.54 -11.27 -5.90
CA LYS A 44 8.54 -10.25 -5.53
C LYS A 44 9.28 -10.54 -4.21
N VAL A 45 8.71 -11.35 -3.30
CA VAL A 45 9.35 -11.68 -2.01
C VAL A 45 10.37 -12.82 -2.11
N ASN A 46 10.22 -13.71 -3.10
CA ASN A 46 11.11 -14.87 -3.28
C ASN A 46 12.24 -14.68 -4.32
N ILE A 47 12.39 -13.49 -4.92
CA ILE A 47 13.37 -13.20 -5.99
C ILE A 47 14.14 -11.91 -5.67
N LEU A 48 14.61 -11.70 -4.44
CA LEU A 48 15.66 -10.70 -4.23
C LEU A 48 16.97 -11.36 -4.64
N ARG A 49 17.49 -10.96 -5.81
CA ARG A 49 18.80 -11.43 -6.24
C ARG A 49 19.86 -10.79 -5.32
N PRO A 50 21.02 -11.43 -5.13
CA PRO A 50 22.07 -10.90 -4.26
C PRO A 50 22.48 -9.46 -4.60
N GLU A 51 22.46 -9.09 -5.87
CA GLU A 51 22.71 -7.73 -6.34
C GLU A 51 21.65 -6.71 -5.87
N ASP A 52 20.38 -7.11 -5.83
CA ASP A 52 19.27 -6.25 -5.41
C ASP A 52 19.35 -6.00 -3.89
N ILE A 53 19.81 -7.00 -3.12
CA ILE A 53 20.11 -6.88 -1.69
C ILE A 53 21.21 -5.85 -1.43
N GLN A 54 22.28 -5.89 -2.22
CA GLN A 54 23.40 -4.96 -2.07
C GLN A 54 22.97 -3.51 -2.32
N ILE A 55 22.23 -3.27 -3.41
CA ILE A 55 21.70 -1.94 -3.76
C ILE A 55 20.80 -1.42 -2.62
N LEU A 56 19.95 -2.28 -2.08
CA LEU A 56 19.05 -1.91 -1.00
C LEU A 56 19.79 -1.58 0.29
N SER A 57 20.85 -2.34 0.62
CA SER A 57 21.72 -2.05 1.78
C SER A 57 22.46 -0.72 1.62
N GLU A 58 22.95 -0.41 0.42
CA GLU A 58 23.62 0.86 0.12
C GLU A 58 22.65 2.05 0.20
N PHE A 59 21.43 1.88 -0.30
CA PHE A 59 20.36 2.86 -0.16
C PHE A 59 20.03 3.12 1.32
N GLN A 60 19.82 2.06 2.10
CA GLN A 60 19.53 2.18 3.53
C GLN A 60 20.67 2.87 4.29
N SER A 61 21.92 2.58 3.94
CA SER A 61 23.09 3.25 4.51
C SER A 61 23.10 4.75 4.21
N SER A 62 22.73 5.12 2.98
CA SER A 62 22.59 6.53 2.58
C SER A 62 21.45 7.22 3.34
N VAL A 63 20.32 6.53 3.54
CA VAL A 63 19.22 7.02 4.39
C VAL A 63 19.69 7.22 5.82
N GLN A 64 20.43 6.26 6.38
CA GLN A 64 20.96 6.37 7.73
C GLN A 64 21.87 7.59 7.90
N GLN A 65 22.76 7.83 6.94
CA GLN A 65 23.60 9.03 6.94
C GLN A 65 22.77 10.31 6.85
N CYS A 66 21.80 10.37 5.93
CA CYS A 66 20.92 11.52 5.78
C CYS A 66 20.14 11.85 7.06
N VAL A 67 19.61 10.83 7.73
CA VAL A 67 18.92 10.99 9.02
C VAL A 67 19.89 11.45 10.11
N GLY A 68 21.11 10.93 10.16
CA GLY A 68 22.13 11.39 11.11
C GLY A 68 22.51 12.87 10.90
N ASP A 69 22.68 13.28 9.65
CA ASP A 69 23.15 14.63 9.30
C ASP A 69 22.04 15.68 9.33
N ARG A 70 20.79 15.30 8.99
CA ARG A 70 19.67 16.23 8.79
C ARG A 70 18.37 15.85 9.47
N GLY A 71 18.29 14.69 10.12
CA GLY A 71 17.07 14.15 10.73
C GLY A 71 16.67 14.80 12.06
N LEU A 72 17.02 16.07 12.29
CA LEU A 72 16.60 16.84 13.48
C LEU A 72 16.92 16.14 14.82
N GLY A 73 18.06 15.45 14.89
CA GLY A 73 18.50 14.72 16.08
C GLY A 73 18.02 13.27 16.16
N LEU A 74 17.30 12.77 15.16
CA LEU A 74 17.00 11.34 15.02
C LEU A 74 18.23 10.55 14.56
N SER A 75 18.20 9.25 14.81
CA SER A 75 19.14 8.28 14.25
C SER A 75 18.37 7.16 13.57
N ALA A 76 18.89 6.63 12.47
CA ALA A 76 18.31 5.46 11.82
C ALA A 76 19.16 4.22 12.10
N HIS A 77 18.49 3.11 12.40
CA HIS A 77 19.11 1.82 12.63
C HIS A 77 18.56 0.80 11.65
N ILE A 78 19.45 0.28 10.80
CA ILE A 78 19.12 -0.77 9.85
C ILE A 78 18.95 -2.08 10.62
N ILE A 79 17.78 -2.71 10.50
CA ILE A 79 17.47 -3.98 11.18
C ILE A 79 17.58 -5.14 10.19
N ASP A 80 16.97 -4.97 9.03
CA ASP A 80 17.03 -5.93 7.93
C ASP A 80 17.00 -5.20 6.59
N HIS A 81 16.95 -5.96 5.50
CA HIS A 81 16.96 -5.46 4.13
C HIS A 81 15.90 -4.38 3.85
N CYS A 82 14.73 -4.41 4.47
CA CYS A 82 13.66 -3.46 4.19
C CYS A 82 13.36 -2.54 5.38
N ASN A 83 13.70 -2.94 6.59
CA ASN A 83 13.27 -2.29 7.82
C ASN A 83 14.41 -1.49 8.46
N LEU A 84 14.08 -0.25 8.77
CA LEU A 84 14.90 0.63 9.60
C LEU A 84 14.07 1.20 10.75
N ILE A 85 14.71 1.43 11.89
CA ILE A 85 14.11 2.07 13.04
C ILE A 85 14.68 3.48 13.13
N LEU A 86 13.80 4.48 13.04
CA LEU A 86 14.11 5.85 13.37
C LEU A 86 13.92 6.04 14.87
N LYS A 87 14.97 6.42 15.58
CA LYS A 87 14.91 6.59 17.04
C LYS A 87 15.45 7.95 17.46
N PHE A 88 14.83 8.47 18.51
CA PHE A 88 15.36 9.61 19.25
C PHE A 88 16.58 9.20 20.10
N PRO A 89 17.44 10.17 20.48
CA PRO A 89 18.61 9.89 21.29
C PRO A 89 18.21 9.40 22.68
N GLN A 90 19.10 8.61 23.30
CA GLN A 90 18.86 8.07 24.63
C GLN A 90 18.67 9.20 25.66
N GLY A 91 17.72 9.03 26.57
CA GLY A 91 17.37 10.05 27.56
C GLY A 91 16.35 11.08 27.09
N THR A 92 15.90 11.02 25.83
CA THR A 92 14.75 11.80 25.37
C THR A 92 13.49 11.30 26.08
N ASN A 93 12.64 12.23 26.52
CA ASN A 93 11.35 11.91 27.12
C ASN A 93 10.24 12.44 26.23
N SER A 94 9.24 11.62 25.95
CA SER A 94 8.10 11.99 25.12
C SER A 94 7.24 13.03 25.87
N THR A 95 7.24 14.28 25.41
CA THR A 95 6.40 15.33 25.99
C THR A 95 5.01 15.38 25.36
N TRP A 96 4.85 14.79 24.18
CA TRP A 96 3.60 14.77 23.44
C TRP A 96 2.69 13.62 23.92
N TYR A 97 1.61 14.00 24.62
CA TYR A 97 0.60 13.06 25.08
C TYR A 97 -0.59 13.03 24.13
N ASN A 98 -0.93 11.84 23.61
CA ASN A 98 -2.10 11.69 22.78
C ASN A 98 -3.36 11.49 23.65
N ALA A 99 -4.24 12.48 23.66
CA ALA A 99 -5.45 12.45 24.47
C ALA A 99 -6.47 11.37 24.06
N GLN A 100 -6.45 10.93 22.80
CA GLN A 100 -7.35 9.92 22.24
C GLN A 100 -6.89 8.51 22.61
N PHE A 101 -5.59 8.22 22.43
CA PHE A 101 -5.03 6.89 22.72
C PHE A 101 -4.53 6.73 24.15
N LYS A 102 -4.51 7.81 24.95
CA LYS A 102 -4.03 7.85 26.34
C LYS A 102 -2.58 7.38 26.52
N ILE A 103 -1.78 7.45 25.45
CA ILE A 103 -0.37 7.09 25.44
C ILE A 103 0.46 8.30 25.02
N PHE A 104 1.69 8.36 25.52
CA PHE A 104 2.68 9.25 24.97
C PHE A 104 3.14 8.75 23.60
N GLU A 105 3.51 9.69 22.73
CA GLU A 105 4.05 9.35 21.43
C GLU A 105 5.34 8.53 21.58
N PRO A 106 5.50 7.43 20.82
CA PRO A 106 6.70 6.62 20.91
C PRO A 106 7.93 7.41 20.45
N LEU A 107 9.09 7.02 20.97
CA LEU A 107 10.39 7.59 20.60
C LEU A 107 11.15 6.73 19.57
N GLU A 108 10.52 5.65 19.12
CA GLU A 108 11.04 4.73 18.11
C GLU A 108 9.96 4.44 17.08
N PHE A 109 10.30 4.60 15.81
CA PHE A 109 9.39 4.44 14.69
C PHE A 109 9.98 3.43 13.71
N LYS A 110 9.20 2.39 13.43
CA LYS A 110 9.54 1.42 12.40
C LYS A 110 9.22 2.01 11.04
N TYR A 111 10.16 1.90 10.11
CA TYR A 111 10.02 2.35 8.74
C TYR A 111 10.40 1.23 7.78
N ASN A 112 9.48 0.89 6.88
CA ASN A 112 9.70 -0.12 5.85
C ASN A 112 9.95 0.58 4.51
N VAL A 113 11.21 0.55 4.07
CA VAL A 113 11.67 1.14 2.82
C VAL A 113 10.97 0.50 1.62
N CYS A 114 10.85 -0.83 1.62
CA CYS A 114 10.27 -1.57 0.51
C CYS A 114 8.79 -1.23 0.32
N GLU A 115 8.06 -1.09 1.42
CA GLU A 115 6.66 -0.63 1.40
C GLU A 115 6.56 0.82 0.93
N ALA A 116 7.42 1.73 1.42
CA ALA A 116 7.43 3.12 0.99
C ALA A 116 7.68 3.27 -0.52
N VAL A 117 8.62 2.49 -1.08
CA VAL A 117 8.89 2.46 -2.53
C VAL A 117 7.68 1.91 -3.31
N LEU A 118 7.04 0.85 -2.82
CA LEU A 118 5.83 0.31 -3.43
C LEU A 118 4.69 1.35 -3.47
N LEU A 119 4.47 2.04 -2.35
CA LEU A 119 3.44 3.08 -2.25
C LEU A 119 3.75 4.27 -3.16
N TRP A 120 5.03 4.66 -3.29
CA TRP A 120 5.44 5.71 -4.22
C TRP A 120 5.07 5.37 -5.67
N GLU A 121 5.35 4.14 -6.11
CA GLU A 121 4.97 3.67 -7.45
C GLU A 121 3.45 3.69 -7.66
N GLN A 122 2.68 3.31 -6.64
CA GLN A 122 1.22 3.35 -6.70
C GLN A 122 0.67 4.78 -6.83
N VAL A 123 1.18 5.72 -6.02
CA VAL A 123 0.78 7.13 -6.07
C VAL A 123 1.16 7.75 -7.42
N ARG A 124 2.38 7.47 -7.89
CA ARG A 124 2.85 7.92 -9.19
C ARG A 124 1.91 7.43 -10.30
N ALA A 125 1.63 6.13 -10.36
CA ALA A 125 0.75 5.56 -11.38
C ALA A 125 -0.68 6.14 -11.32
N SER A 126 -1.19 6.44 -10.13
CA SER A 126 -2.53 7.00 -9.92
C SER A 126 -2.66 8.44 -10.39
N PHE A 127 -1.56 9.20 -10.50
CA PHE A 127 -1.55 10.57 -11.02
C PHE A 127 -1.40 10.66 -12.54
N PHE A 128 -1.05 9.57 -13.21
CA PHE A 128 -0.90 9.49 -14.67
C PHE A 128 -2.11 8.88 -15.39
N LEU A 129 -3.15 8.47 -14.66
CA LEU A 129 -4.46 8.03 -15.17
C LEU A 129 -5.51 9.12 -14.88
#